data_AF-A0AAV2SPI2-F1
#
_entry.id   AF-A0AAV2SPI2-F1
#
_cell.length_a   1.000
_cell.length_b   1.000
_cell.length_c   1.000
_cell.angle_alpha   90.00
_cell.angle_beta   90.00
_cell.angle_gamma   90.00
#
_symmetry.space_group_name_H-M   'P 1'
#
loop_
_entity.id
_entity.type
_entity.pdbx_description
1 polymer ?
#
loop_
_entity_poly.entity_id
_entity_poly.type
_entity_poly.pdbx_seq_one_letter_code
_entity_poly.pdbx_strand_id
1 'polypeptide(L)'
;YDYWDDLSSLRYRLLGPLSADDPAMLNILRERHLLPPDPRPYNISSNNALYNDHNRLFGENIKRKIQEMFSPIRNGFFIEAGALDGVYLSNTLWLEQERGWTGLLVEPNIFSYRELLTKHRKAWVTNTCLSSTHYPRQTVYVSLLPE
;
A
#
# COMPACT_ATOMS: atom_id res chain seq x y z
N TYR A 1 -16.23 21.47 -12.63
CA TYR A 1 -14.99 20.67 -12.68
C TYR A 1 -15.29 19.44 -13.49
N ASP A 2 -14.71 19.32 -14.68
CA ASP A 2 -15.08 18.32 -15.67
C ASP A 2 -14.23 17.05 -15.52
N TYR A 3 -14.85 15.97 -15.05
CA TYR A 3 -14.20 14.69 -14.78
C TYR A 3 -13.58 14.08 -16.05
N TRP A 4 -14.14 14.40 -17.23
CA TRP A 4 -13.72 13.84 -18.51
C TRP A 4 -12.41 14.44 -19.03
N ASP A 5 -12.15 15.72 -18.78
CA ASP A 5 -10.87 16.37 -19.16
C ASP A 5 -9.69 15.76 -18.38
N ASP A 6 -9.91 15.43 -17.11
CA ASP A 6 -8.86 14.92 -16.24
C ASP A 6 -8.50 13.45 -16.53
N LEU A 7 -9.48 12.61 -16.84
CA LEU A 7 -9.22 11.24 -17.33
C LEU A 7 -8.46 11.24 -18.65
N SER A 8 -8.76 12.20 -19.54
CA SER A 8 -8.09 12.38 -20.81
C SER A 8 -6.62 12.80 -20.60
N SER A 9 -6.39 13.74 -19.69
CA SER A 9 -5.06 14.19 -19.25
C SER A 9 -4.24 13.03 -18.66
N LEU A 10 -4.82 12.24 -17.75
CA LEU A 10 -4.16 11.07 -17.16
C LEU A 10 -3.80 10.03 -18.23
N ARG A 11 -4.73 9.69 -19.12
CA ARG A 11 -4.48 8.70 -20.20
C ARG A 11 -3.35 9.15 -21.12
N TYR A 12 -3.33 10.41 -21.51
CA TYR A 12 -2.25 10.98 -22.32
C TYR A 12 -0.89 10.88 -21.61
N ARG A 13 -0.86 11.26 -20.33
CA ARG A 13 0.32 11.17 -19.46
C ARG A 13 0.88 9.75 -19.32
N LEU A 14 0.00 8.74 -19.32
CA LEU A 14 0.37 7.33 -19.24
C LEU A 14 0.99 6.76 -20.53
N LEU A 15 0.93 7.48 -21.66
CA LEU A 15 1.59 7.05 -22.92
C LEU A 15 3.11 7.31 -22.90
N GLY A 16 3.56 8.24 -22.06
CA GLY A 16 4.97 8.45 -21.73
C GLY A 16 5.88 9.01 -22.85
N PRO A 17 7.19 9.15 -22.53
CA PRO A 17 7.75 9.05 -21.19
C PRO A 17 7.45 10.31 -20.37
N LEU A 18 6.85 10.12 -19.20
CA LEU A 18 6.57 11.18 -18.23
C LEU A 18 7.43 10.93 -17.00
N SER A 19 7.99 12.00 -16.42
CA SER A 19 8.77 11.89 -15.19
C SER A 19 7.89 11.47 -14.01
N ALA A 20 8.44 10.67 -13.08
CA ALA A 20 7.71 10.21 -11.89
C ALA A 20 7.29 11.36 -10.96
N ASP A 21 7.98 12.49 -11.03
CA ASP A 21 7.71 13.70 -10.24
C ASP A 21 6.91 14.76 -11.01
N ASP A 22 6.28 14.40 -12.14
CA ASP A 22 5.40 15.29 -12.88
C ASP A 22 4.33 15.91 -11.94
N PRO A 23 4.25 17.25 -11.83
CA PRO A 23 3.41 17.90 -10.84
C PRO A 23 1.92 17.55 -10.95
N ALA A 24 1.43 17.34 -12.18
CA ALA A 24 0.03 16.98 -12.38
C ALA A 24 -0.24 15.53 -11.95
N MET A 25 0.67 14.60 -12.23
CA MET A 25 0.58 13.23 -11.70
C MET A 25 0.62 13.20 -10.18
N LEU A 26 1.51 13.97 -9.56
CA LEU A 26 1.55 14.10 -8.11
C LEU A 26 0.24 14.67 -7.54
N ASN A 27 -0.39 15.61 -8.26
CA ASN A 27 -1.69 16.15 -7.86
C ASN A 27 -2.80 15.09 -7.92
N ILE A 28 -2.88 14.35 -9.04
CA ILE A 28 -3.84 13.25 -9.22
C ILE A 28 -3.65 12.20 -8.11
N LEU A 29 -2.42 11.82 -7.79
CA LEU A 29 -2.13 10.86 -6.73
C LEU A 29 -2.62 11.36 -5.36
N ARG A 30 -2.29 12.61 -5.00
CA ARG A 30 -2.70 13.22 -3.73
C ARG A 30 -4.21 13.36 -3.59
N GLU A 31 -4.89 13.73 -4.67
CA GLU A 31 -6.33 13.99 -4.64
C GLU A 31 -7.18 12.71 -4.72
N ARG A 32 -6.69 11.66 -5.39
CA ARG A 32 -7.55 10.52 -5.78
C ARG A 32 -7.06 9.15 -5.38
N HIS A 33 -5.76 8.99 -5.16
CA HIS A 33 -5.18 7.68 -4.90
C HIS A 33 -4.56 7.54 -3.51
N LEU A 34 -4.39 8.63 -2.77
CA LEU A 34 -3.86 8.61 -1.41
C LEU A 34 -4.98 8.93 -0.41
N LEU A 35 -5.37 7.93 0.38
CA LEU A 35 -6.20 8.13 1.56
C LEU A 35 -5.34 8.42 2.78
N PRO A 36 -5.69 9.45 3.58
CA PRO A 36 -4.94 9.79 4.77
C PRO A 36 -5.10 8.74 5.89
N PRO A 37 -4.20 8.74 6.88
CA PRO A 37 -4.36 7.95 8.11
C PRO A 37 -5.74 8.14 8.75
N ASP A 38 -6.35 7.04 9.19
CA ASP A 38 -7.69 7.11 9.78
C ASP A 38 -7.61 7.64 11.23
N PRO A 39 -8.36 8.69 11.59
CA PRO A 39 -8.35 9.19 12.97
C PRO A 39 -9.07 8.27 13.97
N ARG A 40 -9.99 7.41 13.51
CA ARG A 40 -10.82 6.54 14.37
C ARG A 40 -9.98 5.46 15.04
N PRO A 41 -10.34 4.95 16.23
CA PRO A 41 -9.61 3.85 16.86
C PRO A 41 -9.45 2.64 15.94
N TYR A 42 -8.34 1.90 16.09
CA TYR A 42 -8.11 0.65 15.37
C TYR A 42 -9.31 -0.27 15.48
N ASN A 43 -9.73 -0.83 14.35
CA ASN A 43 -10.77 -1.86 14.29
C ASN A 43 -10.12 -3.20 13.93
N ILE A 44 -9.32 -3.70 14.86
CA ILE A 44 -8.51 -4.90 14.71
C ILE A 44 -8.97 -5.88 15.79
N SER A 45 -9.72 -6.91 15.42
CA SER A 45 -10.09 -7.97 16.34
C SER A 45 -8.90 -8.94 16.49
N SER A 46 -8.24 -8.88 17.63
CA SER A 46 -7.09 -9.75 17.98
C SER A 46 -7.46 -11.23 18.20
N ASN A 47 -8.76 -11.57 18.16
CA ASN A 47 -9.28 -12.89 18.53
C ASN A 47 -9.42 -13.88 17.38
N ASN A 48 -8.86 -13.60 16.20
CA ASN A 48 -8.80 -14.60 15.14
C ASN A 48 -7.56 -15.49 15.35
N ALA A 49 -7.74 -16.66 15.97
CA ALA A 49 -6.66 -17.61 16.24
C ALA A 49 -5.83 -17.94 14.97
N LEU A 50 -6.50 -17.99 13.80
CA LEU A 50 -5.84 -18.22 12.51
C LEU A 50 -4.86 -17.09 12.16
N TYR A 51 -5.20 -15.84 12.47
CA TYR A 51 -4.29 -14.71 12.20
C TYR A 51 -3.04 -14.81 13.07
N ASN A 52 -3.23 -15.14 14.35
CA ASN A 52 -2.12 -15.26 15.29
C ASN A 52 -1.17 -16.40 14.89
N ASP A 53 -1.70 -17.56 14.51
CA ASP A 53 -0.89 -18.71 14.11
C ASP A 53 -0.13 -18.46 12.80
N HIS A 54 -0.79 -17.93 11.76
CA HIS A 54 -0.12 -17.66 10.48
C HIS A 54 0.85 -16.49 10.55
N ASN A 55 0.53 -15.42 11.29
CA ASN A 55 1.46 -14.30 11.50
C ASN A 55 2.73 -14.78 12.20
N ARG A 56 2.58 -15.70 13.17
CA ARG A 56 3.73 -16.29 13.87
C ARG A 56 4.59 -17.16 12.94
N LEU A 57 3.95 -17.92 12.05
CA LEU A 57 4.67 -18.82 11.13
C LEU A 57 5.41 -18.07 10.01
N PHE A 58 4.82 -17.02 9.45
CA PHE A 58 5.37 -16.35 8.27
C PHE A 58 6.01 -14.99 8.57
N GLY A 59 5.54 -14.25 9.58
CA GLY A 59 5.97 -12.88 9.86
C GLY A 59 7.17 -12.74 10.81
N GLU A 60 7.46 -13.73 11.65
CA GLU A 60 8.50 -13.63 12.70
C GLU A 60 9.91 -13.41 12.13
N ASN A 61 10.24 -14.05 11.01
CA ASN A 61 11.55 -13.87 10.36
C ASN A 61 11.73 -12.44 9.83
N ILE A 62 10.70 -11.87 9.22
CA ILE A 62 10.73 -10.50 8.72
C ILE A 62 10.79 -9.51 9.88
N LYS A 63 9.96 -9.70 10.92
CA LYS A 63 9.96 -8.88 12.13
C LYS A 63 11.34 -8.86 12.78
N ARG A 64 11.97 -10.02 12.99
CA ARG A 64 13.34 -10.12 13.52
C ARG A 64 14.33 -9.35 12.65
N LYS A 65 14.25 -9.47 11.32
CA LYS A 65 15.18 -8.77 10.43
C LYS A 65 15.03 -7.26 10.49
N ILE A 66 13.80 -6.77 10.56
CA ILE A 66 13.51 -5.35 10.76
C ILE A 66 14.07 -4.88 12.11
N GLN A 67 13.90 -5.66 13.17
CA GLN A 67 14.46 -5.33 14.49
C GLN A 67 15.99 -5.27 14.48
N GLU A 68 16.67 -6.23 13.84
CA GLU A 68 18.14 -6.23 13.71
C GLU A 68 18.66 -4.98 12.98
N MET A 69 17.95 -4.54 11.94
CA MET A 69 18.40 -3.43 11.09
C MET A 69 18.01 -2.06 11.63
N PHE A 70 16.85 -1.95 12.28
CA PHE A 70 16.23 -0.66 12.60
C PHE A 70 15.95 -0.47 14.09
N SER A 71 16.21 -1.43 14.99
CA SER A 71 16.16 -1.14 16.43
C SER A 71 17.38 -0.29 16.83
N PRO A 72 17.22 0.81 17.59
CA PRO A 72 16.05 1.20 18.39
C PRO A 72 15.13 2.27 17.76
N ILE A 73 15.16 2.49 16.45
CA ILE A 73 14.46 3.57 15.76
C ILE A 73 12.95 3.56 16.08
N ARG A 74 12.44 4.73 16.45
CA ARG A 74 11.01 5.02 16.64
C ARG A 74 10.60 6.15 15.71
N ASN A 75 9.30 6.29 15.48
CA ASN A 75 8.74 7.34 14.64
C ASN A 75 9.31 7.35 13.21
N GLY A 76 9.63 6.17 12.67
CA GLY A 76 10.09 6.03 11.29
C GLY A 76 8.95 6.06 10.27
N PHE A 77 9.30 5.81 9.01
CA PHE A 77 8.35 5.71 7.89
C PHE A 77 8.52 4.38 7.17
N PHE A 78 7.43 3.64 6.97
CA PHE A 78 7.42 2.39 6.19
C PHE A 78 6.63 2.52 4.89
N ILE A 79 6.93 1.64 3.93
CA ILE A 79 6.08 1.37 2.77
C ILE A 79 5.83 -0.14 2.75
N GLU A 80 4.57 -0.56 2.82
CA GLU A 80 4.18 -1.97 2.74
C GLU A 80 3.58 -2.26 1.36
N ALA A 81 4.28 -3.10 0.59
CA ALA A 81 3.82 -3.57 -0.71
C ALA A 81 2.96 -4.83 -0.54
N GLY A 82 1.68 -4.76 -0.90
CA GLY A 82 0.73 -5.86 -0.70
C GLY A 82 0.23 -5.90 0.75
N ALA A 83 -0.44 -4.82 1.18
CA ALA A 83 -0.93 -4.68 2.55
C ALA A 83 -2.13 -5.58 2.88
N LEU A 84 -2.69 -6.28 1.89
CA LEU A 84 -3.79 -7.24 2.03
C LEU A 84 -4.99 -6.64 2.78
N ASP A 85 -5.43 -7.25 3.88
CA ASP A 85 -6.56 -6.79 4.71
C ASP A 85 -6.13 -5.83 5.82
N GLY A 86 -4.85 -5.42 5.83
CA GLY A 86 -4.27 -4.50 6.80
C GLY A 86 -3.90 -5.10 8.15
N VAL A 87 -4.12 -6.40 8.39
CA VAL A 87 -3.81 -7.06 9.68
C VAL A 87 -3.17 -8.43 9.47
N TYR A 88 -3.80 -9.30 8.68
CA TYR A 88 -3.31 -10.61 8.37
C TYR A 88 -2.00 -10.49 7.58
N LEU A 89 -0.95 -11.12 8.09
CA LEU A 89 0.42 -11.09 7.57
C LEU A 89 1.05 -9.70 7.46
N SER A 90 0.52 -8.69 8.16
CA SER A 90 1.10 -7.33 8.10
C SER A 90 2.47 -7.30 8.77
N ASN A 91 3.46 -6.83 8.01
CA ASN A 91 4.84 -6.67 8.49
C ASN A 91 5.04 -5.36 9.25
N THR A 92 4.09 -4.42 9.13
CA THR A 92 4.23 -3.04 9.61
C THR A 92 3.27 -2.67 10.74
N LEU A 93 2.23 -3.47 11.01
CA LEU A 93 1.24 -3.16 12.06
C LEU A 93 1.91 -2.93 13.43
N TRP A 94 2.87 -3.78 13.79
CA TRP A 94 3.58 -3.63 15.05
C TRP A 94 4.52 -2.41 15.07
N LEU A 95 5.08 -2.00 13.92
CA LEU A 95 5.86 -0.75 13.83
C LEU A 95 4.96 0.46 14.11
N GLU A 96 3.74 0.43 13.57
CA GLU A 96 2.73 1.46 13.78
C GLU A 96 2.28 1.52 15.25
N GLN A 97 1.86 0.39 15.82
CA GLN A 97 1.30 0.31 17.17
C GLN A 97 2.35 0.46 18.29
N GLU A 98 3.53 -0.14 18.14
CA GLU A 98 4.52 -0.24 19.22
C GLU A 98 5.69 0.75 19.05
N ARG A 99 6.02 1.13 17.81
CA ARG A 99 7.18 1.98 17.51
C ARG A 99 6.81 3.39 17.06
N GLY A 100 5.52 3.69 16.91
CA GLY A 100 5.03 5.01 16.50
C GLY A 100 5.36 5.35 15.04
N TRP A 101 5.68 4.35 14.23
CA TRP A 101 5.98 4.59 12.82
C TRP A 101 4.71 5.00 12.07
N THR A 102 4.89 5.85 11.07
CA THR A 102 3.87 6.13 10.06
C THR A 102 4.25 5.44 8.76
N GLY A 103 3.41 5.49 7.74
CA GLY A 103 3.77 4.86 6.48
C GLY A 103 2.75 4.98 5.38
N LEU A 104 2.97 4.17 4.35
CA LEU A 104 2.09 3.96 3.21
C LEU A 104 1.79 2.46 3.04
N LEU A 105 0.51 2.12 3.03
CA LEU A 105 0.00 0.79 2.71
C LEU A 105 -0.43 0.76 1.24
N VAL A 106 0.16 -0.13 0.45
CA VAL A 106 -0.12 -0.29 -0.97
C VAL A 106 -0.85 -1.60 -1.19
N GLU A 107 -2.09 -1.55 -1.70
CA GLU A 107 -2.86 -2.76 -2.00
C GLU A 107 -3.65 -2.60 -3.31
N PRO A 108 -3.24 -3.24 -4.42
CA PRO A 108 -3.93 -3.11 -5.70
C PRO A 108 -5.23 -3.91 -5.78
N ASN A 109 -5.38 -5.02 -5.05
CA ASN A 109 -6.59 -5.83 -5.09
C ASN A 109 -7.74 -5.08 -4.39
N ILE A 110 -8.78 -4.73 -5.15
CA ILE A 110 -9.88 -3.89 -4.66
C ILE A 110 -10.62 -4.50 -3.46
N PHE A 111 -10.74 -5.82 -3.37
CA PHE A 111 -11.42 -6.48 -2.26
C PHE A 111 -10.60 -6.42 -0.98
N SER A 112 -9.30 -6.74 -1.08
CA SER A 112 -8.36 -6.65 0.05
C SER A 112 -8.22 -5.22 0.52
N TYR A 113 -8.07 -4.27 -0.41
CA TYR A 113 -8.05 -2.84 -0.12
C TYR A 113 -9.30 -2.39 0.67
N ARG A 114 -10.49 -2.81 0.27
CA ARG A 114 -11.73 -2.47 1.00
C ARG A 114 -11.74 -3.02 2.41
N GLU A 115 -11.29 -4.26 2.62
CA GLU A 115 -11.13 -4.84 3.95
C GLU A 115 -10.12 -4.08 4.79
N LEU A 116 -8.99 -3.69 4.21
CA LEU A 116 -7.96 -2.89 4.87
C LEU A 116 -8.48 -1.55 5.39
N LEU A 117 -9.34 -0.87 4.62
CA LEU A 117 -9.95 0.40 5.07
C LEU A 117 -10.80 0.22 6.32
N THR A 118 -11.35 -0.98 6.55
CA THR A 118 -12.16 -1.25 7.76
C THR A 118 -11.33 -1.31 9.03
N LYS A 119 -9.99 -1.46 8.93
CA LYS A 119 -9.11 -1.66 10.10
C LYS A 119 -8.67 -0.37 10.78
N HIS A 120 -8.91 0.78 10.14
CA HIS A 120 -8.54 2.12 10.62
C HIS A 120 -7.05 2.24 10.95
N ARG A 121 -6.19 1.76 10.03
CA ARG A 121 -4.74 1.91 10.12
C ARG A 121 -4.35 3.41 10.18
N LYS A 122 -3.24 3.70 10.85
CA LYS A 122 -2.65 5.04 11.05
C LYS A 122 -1.59 5.38 10.00
N ALA A 123 -1.64 4.70 8.87
CA ALA A 123 -0.81 4.92 7.71
C ALA A 123 -1.67 5.44 6.55
N TRP A 124 -1.03 6.12 5.60
CA TRP A 124 -1.63 6.43 4.32
C TRP A 124 -1.97 5.12 3.60
N VAL A 125 -3.00 5.14 2.75
CA VAL A 125 -3.41 3.96 1.98
C VAL A 125 -3.57 4.34 0.52
N THR A 126 -3.13 3.47 -0.38
CA THR A 126 -3.35 3.61 -1.83
C THR A 126 -3.81 2.31 -2.46
N ASN A 127 -4.86 2.40 -3.29
CA ASN A 127 -5.31 1.29 -4.15
C ASN A 127 -4.59 1.33 -5.50
N THR A 128 -3.27 1.07 -5.47
CA THR A 128 -2.40 1.12 -6.64
C THR A 128 -1.40 -0.04 -6.66
N CYS A 129 -0.75 -0.26 -7.79
CA CYS A 129 0.40 -1.16 -7.90
C CYS A 129 1.72 -0.40 -7.70
N LEU A 130 2.81 -1.15 -7.50
CA LEU A 130 4.17 -0.63 -7.61
C LEU A 130 4.77 -1.01 -8.95
N SER A 131 5.61 -0.13 -9.49
CA SER A 131 6.43 -0.38 -10.67
C SER A 131 7.91 -0.36 -10.28
N SER A 132 8.71 -1.17 -10.96
CA SER A 132 10.18 -1.09 -10.88
C SER A 132 10.75 0.01 -11.79
N THR A 133 9.91 0.68 -12.59
CA THR A 133 10.29 1.80 -13.45
C THR A 133 9.67 3.10 -12.96
N HIS A 134 10.42 4.20 -13.06
CA HIS A 134 9.99 5.56 -12.72
C HIS A 134 9.27 6.27 -13.88
N TYR A 135 8.74 5.51 -14.85
CA TYR A 135 8.00 6.05 -15.99
C TYR A 135 6.85 5.10 -16.34
N PRO A 136 5.72 5.62 -16.86
CA PRO A 136 4.62 4.80 -17.34
C PRO A 136 5.07 3.82 -18.42
N ARG A 137 4.61 2.58 -18.32
CA ARG A 137 4.84 1.55 -19.34
C ARG A 137 3.54 0.83 -19.62
N GLN A 138 3.21 0.72 -20.90
CA GLN A 138 2.18 -0.19 -21.37
C GLN A 138 2.83 -1.53 -21.72
N THR A 139 2.28 -2.62 -21.20
CA THR A 139 2.71 -3.98 -21.56
C THR A 139 1.50 -4.77 -22.04
N VAL A 140 1.69 -5.58 -23.07
CA VAL A 140 0.67 -6.50 -23.56
C VAL A 140 1.00 -7.89 -23.03
N TYR A 141 0.09 -8.48 -22.26
CA TYR A 141 0.19 -9.87 -21.84
C TYR A 141 -0.46 -10.73 -22.93
N VAL A 142 0.33 -11.58 -23.57
CA VAL A 142 -0.20 -12.59 -24.50
C VAL A 142 -0.28 -13.89 -23.73
N SER A 143 -1.48 -14.46 -23.58
CA SER A 143 -1.62 -15.81 -23.02
C SER A 143 -1.14 -16.80 -24.08
N LEU A 144 -0.06 -17.51 -23.79
CA LEU A 144 0.34 -18.67 -24.58
C LEU A 144 -0.54 -19.85 -24.17
N LEU A 145 -1.81 -19.84 -24.58
CA LEU A 145 -2.60 -21.07 -24.57
C LEU A 145 -2.16 -21.89 -25.79
N PRO A 146 -1.73 -23.15 -25.63
CA PRO A 146 -1.58 -24.04 -26.78
C PRO A 146 -2.96 -24.31 -27.40
N GLU A 147 -3.02 -24.33 -28.73
CA GLU A 147 -4.20 -24.81 -29.50
C GLU A 147 -4.53 -26.28 -29.20
#